data_AF-A0A9W9IWS0-F1
#
_entry.id   AF-A0A9W9IWS0-F1
#
_cell.length_a   1.000
_cell.length_b   1.000
_cell.length_c   1.000
_cell.angle_alpha   90.00
_cell.angle_beta   90.00
_cell.angle_gamma   90.00
#
_symmetry.space_group_name_H-M   'P 1'
#
loop_
_entity.id
_entity.type
_entity.pdbx_description
1 polymer ?
#
loop_
_entity_poly.entity_id
_entity_poly.type
_entity_poly.pdbx_seq_one_letter_code
_entity_poly.pdbx_strand_id
1 'polypeptide(L)'
;MRMRKLGKGQSVVFCIPNEIQFKTLTLTGKQSKSDVTVSDVLCWAVSETWVELRCSMPLWAVQGKRFEQQQEIWDNVCLDDSLELSKSQAESFLKPESQTLQRRYGPGHAESFTLDSPDNQNRNLSLISDRCREFGQLNFASSMLREEQERELAPRN
;
A
#
# COMPACT_ATOMS: atom_id res chain seq x y z
N MET A 1 -10.04 -1.81 -20.25
CA MET A 1 -11.06 -2.67 -20.89
C MET A 1 -12.30 -2.75 -20.00
N ARG A 2 -13.52 -2.81 -20.55
CA ARG A 2 -14.77 -2.95 -19.75
C ARG A 2 -15.59 -4.14 -20.27
N MET A 3 -15.66 -5.22 -19.49
CA MET A 3 -16.46 -6.40 -19.82
C MET A 3 -17.95 -6.10 -19.59
N ARG A 4 -18.79 -6.15 -20.63
CA ARG A 4 -20.26 -5.95 -20.54
C ARG A 4 -20.97 -7.11 -21.24
N LYS A 5 -22.11 -7.56 -20.69
CA LYS A 5 -22.98 -8.66 -21.21
C LYS A 5 -22.43 -10.10 -21.08
N LEU A 6 -21.61 -10.37 -20.07
CA LEU A 6 -21.23 -11.73 -19.67
C LEU A 6 -22.48 -12.60 -19.42
N GLY A 7 -22.48 -13.83 -19.92
CA GLY A 7 -23.60 -14.76 -19.80
C GLY A 7 -24.73 -14.58 -20.82
N LYS A 8 -24.68 -13.56 -21.69
CA LYS A 8 -25.60 -13.40 -22.84
C LYS A 8 -24.89 -13.71 -24.17
N GLY A 9 -24.42 -14.96 -24.33
CA GLY A 9 -23.69 -15.43 -25.50
C GLY A 9 -22.18 -15.14 -25.50
N GLN A 10 -21.66 -14.56 -24.42
CA GLN A 10 -20.23 -14.29 -24.22
C GLN A 10 -19.71 -15.11 -23.04
N SER A 11 -18.55 -15.74 -23.22
CA SER A 11 -17.85 -16.54 -22.22
C SER A 11 -16.50 -15.90 -21.83
N VAL A 12 -15.96 -16.30 -20.69
CA VAL A 12 -14.62 -15.93 -20.21
C VAL A 12 -13.82 -17.20 -20.05
N VAL A 13 -12.58 -17.17 -20.52
CA VAL A 13 -11.62 -18.24 -20.34
C VAL A 13 -10.45 -17.66 -19.57
N PHE A 14 -10.01 -18.38 -18.54
CA PHE A 14 -8.83 -18.02 -17.76
C PHE A 14 -7.62 -18.77 -18.32
N CYS A 15 -6.63 -18.02 -18.78
CA CYS A 15 -5.34 -18.56 -19.20
C CYS A 15 -4.33 -18.29 -18.09
N ILE A 16 -3.83 -19.34 -17.45
CA ILE A 16 -2.87 -19.24 -16.35
C ILE A 16 -1.59 -20.03 -16.67
N PRO A 17 -0.39 -19.52 -16.31
CA PRO A 17 0.86 -20.28 -16.41
C PRO A 17 0.86 -21.51 -15.48
N ASN A 18 1.70 -22.50 -15.79
CA ASN A 18 1.85 -23.73 -14.97
C ASN A 18 2.19 -23.43 -13.51
N GLU A 19 2.98 -22.39 -13.25
CA GLU A 19 3.30 -21.95 -11.88
C GLU A 19 2.04 -21.54 -11.10
N ILE A 20 1.16 -20.77 -11.75
CA ILE A 20 -0.08 -20.28 -11.14
C ILE A 20 -1.09 -21.42 -10.99
N GLN A 21 -1.14 -22.34 -11.95
CA GLN A 21 -1.91 -23.57 -11.81
C GLN A 21 -1.48 -24.35 -10.56
N PHE A 22 -0.16 -24.56 -10.37
CA PHE A 22 0.36 -25.25 -9.20
C PHE A 22 -0.02 -24.53 -7.90
N LYS A 23 0.20 -23.22 -7.81
CA LYS A 23 -0.18 -22.40 -6.64
C LYS A 23 -1.67 -22.47 -6.33
N THR A 24 -2.51 -22.45 -7.36
CA THR A 24 -3.98 -22.55 -7.25
C THR A 24 -4.40 -23.91 -6.68
N LEU A 25 -3.82 -25.00 -7.18
CA LEU A 25 -4.11 -26.36 -6.69
C LEU A 25 -3.62 -26.54 -5.25
N THR A 26 -2.42 -26.04 -4.92
CA THR A 26 -1.88 -26.08 -3.55
C THR A 26 -2.79 -25.34 -2.56
N LEU A 27 -3.22 -24.13 -2.90
CA LEU A 27 -4.11 -23.32 -2.05
C LEU A 27 -5.45 -24.02 -1.78
N THR A 28 -6.00 -24.68 -2.80
CA THR A 28 -7.30 -25.37 -2.71
C THR A 28 -7.21 -26.79 -2.16
N GLY A 29 -6.01 -27.26 -1.78
CA GLY A 29 -5.78 -28.59 -1.24
C GLY A 29 -5.95 -29.72 -2.28
N LYS A 30 -5.87 -29.40 -3.57
CA LYS A 30 -6.01 -30.36 -4.66
C LYS A 30 -4.66 -30.98 -5.03
N GLN A 31 -4.68 -32.22 -5.52
CA GLN A 31 -3.47 -32.86 -6.02
C GLN A 31 -2.98 -32.19 -7.30
N SER A 32 -1.66 -32.22 -7.53
CA SER A 32 -0.97 -31.52 -8.63
C SER A 32 -1.39 -31.90 -10.05
N LYS A 33 -2.16 -32.97 -10.22
CA LYS A 33 -2.70 -33.44 -11.52
C LYS A 33 -4.22 -33.23 -11.66
N SER A 34 -4.84 -32.51 -10.73
CA SER A 34 -6.28 -32.26 -10.77
C SER A 34 -6.60 -31.11 -11.73
N ASP A 35 -7.77 -31.16 -12.35
CA ASP A 35 -8.25 -30.06 -13.19
C ASP A 35 -8.54 -28.81 -12.34
N VAL A 36 -8.13 -27.65 -12.87
CA VAL A 36 -8.42 -26.35 -12.28
C VAL A 36 -9.80 -25.90 -12.73
N THR A 37 -10.66 -25.61 -11.77
CA THR A 37 -11.99 -25.05 -11.99
C THR A 37 -11.96 -23.52 -11.86
N VAL A 38 -12.99 -22.85 -12.39
CA VAL A 38 -13.15 -21.40 -12.23
C VAL A 38 -13.17 -20.99 -10.76
N SER A 39 -13.80 -21.80 -9.89
CA SER A 39 -13.83 -21.52 -8.45
C SER A 39 -12.45 -21.51 -7.82
N ASP A 40 -11.54 -22.38 -8.28
CA ASP A 40 -10.18 -22.44 -7.75
C ASP A 40 -9.39 -21.18 -8.16
N VAL A 41 -9.53 -20.77 -9.43
CA VAL A 41 -8.88 -19.54 -9.93
C VAL A 41 -9.36 -18.31 -9.16
N LEU A 42 -10.67 -18.21 -8.90
CA LEU A 42 -11.23 -17.11 -8.12
C LEU A 42 -10.74 -17.13 -6.66
N CYS A 43 -10.68 -18.31 -6.03
CA CYS A 43 -10.16 -18.45 -4.68
C CYS A 43 -8.69 -18.02 -4.59
N TRP A 44 -7.87 -18.44 -5.56
CA TRP A 44 -6.48 -18.02 -5.66
C TRP A 44 -6.34 -16.51 -5.87
N ALA A 45 -7.05 -15.94 -6.85
CA ALA A 45 -7.00 -14.51 -7.13
C ALA A 45 -7.41 -13.64 -5.91
N VAL A 46 -8.46 -14.03 -5.19
CA VAL A 46 -8.89 -13.33 -3.97
C VAL A 46 -7.83 -13.44 -2.87
N SER A 47 -7.22 -14.62 -2.71
CA SER A 47 -6.17 -14.85 -1.72
C SER A 47 -4.92 -14.03 -2.01
N GLU A 48 -4.45 -14.00 -3.26
CA GLU A 48 -3.30 -13.18 -3.67
C GLU A 48 -3.61 -11.68 -3.52
N THR A 49 -4.82 -11.25 -3.89
CA THR A 49 -5.25 -9.86 -3.69
C THR A 49 -5.19 -9.49 -2.20
N TRP A 50 -5.60 -10.41 -1.31
CA TRP A 50 -5.51 -10.19 0.14
C TRP A 50 -4.05 -10.11 0.63
N VAL A 51 -3.17 -10.98 0.14
CA VAL A 51 -1.73 -10.91 0.45
C VAL A 51 -1.14 -9.58 -0.01
N GLU A 52 -1.46 -9.15 -1.22
CA GLU A 52 -1.01 -7.86 -1.76
C GLU A 52 -1.52 -6.68 -0.93
N LEU A 53 -2.81 -6.67 -0.58
CA LEU A 53 -3.43 -5.66 0.27
C LEU A 53 -2.74 -5.55 1.63
N ARG A 54 -2.38 -6.69 2.25
CA ARG A 54 -1.61 -6.71 3.51
C ARG A 54 -0.22 -6.13 3.34
N CYS A 55 0.44 -6.40 2.22
CA CYS A 55 1.76 -5.86 1.91
C CYS A 55 1.72 -4.35 1.59
N SER A 56 0.61 -3.83 1.05
CA SER A 56 0.45 -2.39 0.76
C SER A 56 -0.04 -1.57 1.96
N MET A 57 -0.69 -2.20 2.94
CA MET A 57 -1.24 -1.54 4.12
C MET A 57 -0.24 -0.65 4.89
N PRO A 58 1.01 -1.07 5.15
CA PRO A 58 1.96 -0.23 5.87
C PRO A 58 2.33 1.04 5.08
N LEU A 59 2.48 0.93 3.76
CA LEU A 59 2.76 2.08 2.89
C LEU A 59 1.57 3.05 2.88
N TRP A 60 0.36 2.52 2.73
CA TRP A 60 -0.86 3.32 2.82
C TRP A 60 -0.94 4.09 4.14
N ALA A 61 -0.62 3.46 5.27
CA ALA A 61 -0.66 4.11 6.58
C ALA A 61 0.41 5.21 6.73
N VAL A 62 1.63 4.95 6.23
CA VAL A 62 2.71 5.95 6.18
C VAL A 62 2.30 7.15 5.31
N GLN A 63 1.73 6.89 4.14
CA GLN A 63 1.24 7.93 3.23
C GLN A 63 0.06 8.71 3.83
N GLY A 64 -0.90 8.03 4.46
CA GLY A 64 -2.03 8.65 5.13
C GLY A 64 -1.61 9.55 6.29
N LYS A 65 -0.66 9.09 7.13
CA LYS A 65 -0.08 9.92 8.19
C LYS A 65 0.57 11.19 7.65
N ARG A 66 1.35 11.03 6.57
CA ARG A 66 1.99 12.15 5.89
C ARG A 66 0.98 13.11 5.28
N PHE A 67 -0.12 12.60 4.72
CA PHE A 67 -1.19 13.42 4.15
C PHE A 67 -1.82 14.30 5.21
N GLU A 68 -2.21 13.76 6.37
CA GLU A 68 -2.81 14.56 7.45
C GLU A 68 -1.89 15.67 7.93
N GLN A 69 -0.59 15.39 8.10
CA GLN A 69 0.41 16.42 8.44
C GLN A 69 0.50 17.53 7.39
N GLN A 70 0.48 17.16 6.10
CA GLN A 70 0.54 18.11 5.00
C GLN A 70 -0.76 18.91 4.86
N GLN A 71 -1.91 18.29 5.16
CA GLN A 71 -3.21 18.94 5.17
C GLN A 71 -3.28 20.02 6.23
N GLU A 72 -2.78 19.77 7.45
CA GLU A 72 -2.72 20.78 8.51
C GLU A 72 -1.89 22.00 8.09
N ILE A 73 -0.76 21.80 7.41
CA ILE A 73 0.04 22.92 6.89
C ILE A 73 -0.72 23.65 5.78
N TRP A 74 -1.42 22.91 4.90
CA TRP A 74 -2.22 23.49 3.81
C TRP A 74 -3.37 24.34 4.32
N ASP A 75 -4.11 23.85 5.31
CA ASP A 75 -5.25 24.56 5.90
C ASP A 75 -4.78 25.87 6.55
N ASN A 76 -3.61 25.87 7.20
CA ASN A 76 -3.02 27.08 7.76
C ASN A 76 -2.60 28.12 6.71
N VAL A 77 -2.24 27.68 5.50
CA VAL A 77 -1.92 28.58 4.37
C VAL A 77 -3.21 29.17 3.79
N CYS A 78 -4.25 28.34 3.59
CA CYS A 78 -5.52 28.78 3.00
C CYS A 78 -6.37 29.69 3.90
N LEU A 79 -6.02 29.85 5.19
CA LEU A 79 -6.67 30.82 6.08
C LEU A 79 -6.26 32.27 5.78
N ASP A 80 -5.12 32.48 5.13
CA ASP A 80 -4.73 33.78 4.60
C ASP A 80 -5.29 33.88 3.17
N ASP A 81 -6.09 34.91 2.85
CA ASP A 81 -6.70 35.11 1.51
C ASP A 81 -5.65 35.20 0.38
N SER A 82 -4.38 35.32 0.77
CA SER A 82 -3.18 35.18 -0.04
C SER A 82 -2.79 33.70 -0.15
N LEU A 83 -3.02 33.10 -1.32
CA LEU A 83 -2.53 31.76 -1.71
C LEU A 83 -0.98 31.65 -1.84
N GLU A 84 -0.24 32.57 -1.24
CA GLU A 84 1.23 32.59 -1.26
C GLU A 84 1.80 31.76 -0.10
N LEU A 85 2.42 30.63 -0.45
CA LEU A 85 3.22 29.85 0.48
C LEU A 85 4.49 30.61 0.87
N SER A 86 4.63 30.93 2.16
CA SER A 86 5.92 31.40 2.68
C SER A 86 6.99 30.32 2.50
N LYS A 87 8.26 30.75 2.37
CA LYS A 87 9.39 29.83 2.25
C LYS A 87 9.44 28.81 3.39
N SER A 88 9.15 29.23 4.63
CA SER A 88 9.09 28.36 5.80
C SER A 88 7.96 27.32 5.72
N GLN A 89 6.78 27.70 5.20
CA GLN A 89 5.69 26.74 4.99
C GLN A 89 6.06 25.75 3.88
N ALA A 90 6.61 26.21 2.76
CA ALA A 90 7.09 25.34 1.69
C ALA A 90 8.15 24.35 2.20
N GLU A 91 9.11 24.80 3.01
CA GLU A 91 10.11 23.95 3.65
C GLU A 91 9.48 22.92 4.59
N SER A 92 8.42 23.26 5.32
CA SER A 92 7.70 22.32 6.18
C SER A 92 6.92 21.25 5.41
N PHE A 93 6.56 21.50 4.14
CA PHE A 93 5.94 20.51 3.25
C PHE A 93 6.93 19.48 2.70
N LEU A 94 8.23 19.82 2.67
CA LEU A 94 9.26 18.99 2.07
C LEU A 94 9.49 17.71 2.90
N LYS A 95 9.73 16.62 2.17
CA LYS A 95 10.19 15.36 2.76
C LYS A 95 11.68 15.21 2.45
N PRO A 96 12.47 14.61 3.35
CA PRO A 96 13.85 14.26 3.04
C PRO A 96 13.86 13.34 1.80
N GLU A 97 14.48 13.82 0.72
CA GLU A 97 14.51 13.12 -0.58
C GLU A 97 15.40 11.87 -0.55
N SER A 98 16.33 11.79 0.39
CA SER A 98 17.23 10.64 0.57
C SER A 98 17.37 10.26 2.03
N GLN A 99 17.53 8.97 2.29
CA GLN A 99 17.91 8.44 3.59
C GLN A 99 19.41 8.17 3.61
N THR A 100 20.05 8.37 4.76
CA THR A 100 21.46 8.03 4.91
C THR A 100 21.68 6.52 4.80
N LEU A 101 22.84 6.09 4.30
CA LEU A 101 23.19 4.66 4.21
C LEU A 101 23.13 3.98 5.58
N GLN A 102 23.53 4.69 6.64
CA GLN A 102 23.47 4.17 8.00
C GLN A 102 22.02 3.94 8.47
N ARG A 103 21.08 4.81 8.10
CA ARG A 103 19.66 4.62 8.44
C ARG A 103 19.04 3.45 7.66
N ARG A 104 19.46 3.25 6.40
CA ARG A 104 18.90 2.20 5.51
C ARG A 104 19.49 0.82 5.75
N TYR A 105 20.79 0.73 6.04
CA TYR A 105 21.54 -0.54 6.11
C TYR A 105 22.15 -0.79 7.50
N GLY A 106 22.04 0.15 8.43
CA GLY A 106 22.56 0.01 9.78
C GLY A 106 21.77 -1.05 10.57
N PRO A 107 22.44 -1.97 11.27
CA PRO A 107 21.75 -2.91 12.15
C PRO A 107 20.99 -2.16 13.25
N GLY A 108 19.75 -2.59 13.55
CA GLY A 108 18.94 -2.04 14.63
C GLY A 108 18.16 -0.76 14.31
N HIS A 109 18.23 -0.23 13.07
CA HIS A 109 17.51 0.99 12.64
C HIS A 109 16.16 0.70 11.96
N ALA A 110 15.51 -0.42 12.26
CA ALA A 110 14.13 -0.61 11.83
C ALA A 110 13.29 0.49 12.50
N GLU A 111 12.96 1.53 11.74
CA GLU A 111 12.09 2.59 12.23
C GLU A 111 10.79 1.92 12.64
N SER A 112 10.58 1.86 13.95
CA SER A 112 9.27 1.59 14.50
C SER A 112 8.39 2.74 14.03
N PHE A 113 7.69 2.53 12.92
CA PHE A 113 6.65 3.43 12.48
C PHE A 113 5.56 3.35 13.55
N THR A 114 5.66 4.23 14.54
CA THR A 114 4.65 4.36 15.58
C THR A 114 3.53 5.25 15.05
N LEU A 115 2.41 4.60 14.74
CA LEU A 115 1.13 5.29 14.58
C LEU A 115 0.64 5.86 15.91
N ASP A 116 1.02 5.21 17.00
CA ASP A 116 0.66 5.59 18.37
C ASP A 116 1.67 6.62 18.90
N SER A 117 1.58 7.86 18.40
CA SER A 117 2.10 9.00 19.16
C SER A 117 1.00 9.45 20.13
N PRO A 118 1.29 9.61 21.43
CA PRO A 118 0.28 9.98 22.43
C PRO A 118 -0.33 11.38 22.23
N ASP A 119 0.22 12.18 21.31
CA ASP A 119 -0.20 13.56 21.05
C ASP A 119 -1.16 13.71 19.85
N ASN A 120 -1.63 12.58 19.31
CA ASN A 120 -2.31 12.59 18.01
C ASN A 120 -3.83 12.80 18.16
N GLN A 121 -4.25 14.06 18.31
CA GLN A 121 -5.68 14.44 18.42
C GLN A 121 -6.47 14.27 17.11
N ASN A 122 -5.81 13.92 16.00
CA ASN A 122 -6.45 13.78 14.71
C ASN A 122 -7.19 12.43 14.58
N ARG A 123 -8.52 12.51 14.43
CA ARG A 123 -9.42 11.37 14.25
C ARG A 123 -9.03 10.45 13.09
N ASN A 124 -8.55 11.01 11.98
CA ASN A 124 -8.18 10.22 10.79
C ASN A 124 -6.97 9.33 11.08
N LEU A 125 -6.03 9.80 11.91
CA LEU A 125 -4.85 9.02 12.28
C LEU A 125 -5.22 7.86 13.22
N SER A 126 -6.23 8.04 14.09
CA SER A 126 -6.81 6.93 14.85
C SER A 126 -7.47 5.90 13.94
N LEU A 127 -8.25 6.34 12.96
CA LEU A 127 -8.88 5.43 11.98
C LEU A 127 -7.86 4.64 11.16
N ILE A 128 -6.74 5.27 10.79
CA ILE A 128 -5.63 4.60 10.11
C ILE A 128 -5.01 3.54 11.03
N SER A 129 -4.76 3.86 12.31
CA SER A 129 -4.22 2.91 13.29
C SER A 129 -5.15 1.71 13.52
N ASP A 130 -6.45 1.97 13.69
CA ASP A 130 -7.45 0.92 13.85
C ASP A 130 -7.53 0.02 12.62
N ARG A 131 -7.51 0.60 11.42
CA ARG A 131 -7.49 -0.15 10.17
C ARG A 131 -6.24 -1.00 10.03
N CYS A 132 -5.07 -0.50 10.43
CA CYS A 132 -3.84 -1.31 10.47
C CYS A 132 -3.96 -2.49 11.43
N ARG A 133 -4.60 -2.29 12.59
CA ARG A 133 -4.81 -3.34 13.61
C ARG A 133 -5.68 -4.48 13.10
N GLU A 134 -6.71 -4.18 12.30
CA GLU A 134 -7.56 -5.18 11.64
C GLU A 134 -6.76 -6.11 10.69
N PHE A 135 -5.64 -5.65 10.15
CA PHE A 135 -4.79 -6.43 9.23
C PHE A 135 -3.68 -7.24 9.95
N GLY A 136 -3.60 -7.16 11.29
CA GLY A 136 -2.67 -7.91 12.13
C GLY A 136 -1.25 -7.32 12.19
N GLN A 137 -0.24 -8.14 12.49
CA GLN A 137 1.17 -7.70 12.52
C GLN A 137 1.62 -7.29 11.11
N LEU A 138 1.68 -5.99 10.87
CA LEU A 138 2.16 -5.37 9.64
C LEU A 138 3.67 -5.16 9.72
N ASN A 139 4.38 -5.51 8.65
CA ASN A 139 5.81 -5.23 8.52
C ASN A 139 6.02 -3.88 7.82
N PHE A 140 6.33 -2.83 8.59
CA PHE A 140 6.60 -1.49 8.05
C PHE A 140 7.99 -1.35 7.41
N ALA A 141 8.90 -2.30 7.64
CA ALA A 141 10.22 -2.26 7.01
C ALA A 141 10.14 -2.55 5.50
N SER A 142 9.21 -3.41 5.07
CA SER A 142 9.05 -3.75 3.65
C SER A 142 8.39 -2.64 2.83
N SER A 143 7.55 -1.78 3.43
CA SER A 143 6.93 -0.65 2.74
C SER A 143 7.93 0.42 2.31
N MET A 144 8.98 0.66 3.10
CA MET A 144 10.03 1.63 2.76
C MET A 144 10.79 1.22 1.49
N LEU A 145 11.00 -0.08 1.30
CA LEU A 145 11.68 -0.61 0.12
C LEU A 145 10.78 -0.55 -1.14
N ARG A 146 9.47 -0.75 -0.96
CA ARG A 146 8.48 -0.69 -2.05
C ARG A 146 8.26 0.76 -2.54
N GLU A 147 8.25 1.74 -1.64
CA GLU A 147 8.18 3.18 -1.97
C GLU A 147 9.34 3.60 -2.90
N GLU A 148 10.55 3.10 -2.65
CA GLU A 148 11.72 3.41 -3.46
C GLU A 148 11.65 2.76 -4.85
N GLN A 149 11.20 1.50 -4.93
CA GLN A 149 11.02 0.82 -6.22
C GLN A 149 9.99 1.53 -7.10
N GLU A 150 8.89 2.01 -6.53
CA GLU A 150 7.90 2.81 -7.27
C GLU A 150 8.47 4.15 -7.75
N ARG A 151 9.39 4.75 -6.98
CA ARG A 151 10.10 5.99 -7.38
C ARG A 151 11.14 5.78 -8.47
N GLU A 152 11.89 4.69 -8.46
CA GLU A 152 12.88 4.40 -9.50
C GLU A 152 12.23 4.06 -10.85
N LEU A 153 11.01 3.53 -10.81
CA LEU A 153 10.19 3.23 -11.99
C LEU A 153 9.44 4.45 -12.52
N ALA A 154 9.41 5.58 -11.80
CA ALA A 154 8.81 6.81 -12.28
C ALA A 154 9.68 7.41 -13.40
N PRO A 155 9.10 7.71 -14.58
CA PRO A 155 9.86 8.37 -15.64
C PRO A 155 10.36 9.71 -15.13
N ARG A 156 11.69 9.90 -15.18
CA ARG A 156 12.31 11.22 -15.00
C ARG A 156 11.88 12.07 -16.21
N ASN A 157 10.82 12.83 -16.04
CA ASN A 157 10.44 13.91 -16.97
C ASN A 157 11.19 15.19 -16.62
#